data_AF-I4AD51-F1
#
_entry.id   AF-I4AD51-F1
#
_cell.length_a   1.000
_cell.length_b   1.000
_cell.length_c   1.000
_cell.angle_alpha   90.00
_cell.angle_beta   90.00
_cell.angle_gamma   90.00
#
_symmetry.space_group_name_H-M   'P 1'
#
loop_
_entity.id
_entity.type
_entity.pdbx_description
1 polymer ?
#
loop_
_entity_poly.entity_id
_entity_poly.type
_entity_poly.pdbx_seq_one_letter_code
_entity_poly.pdbx_strand_id
1 'polypeptide(L)'
;MLDEEKGLYSIGTVAELIEEHPETLRVWERNGLIHPNRDKYQRKYSNNDLLRLKFIKFLMNEKGLNIAGVKQITSMYSCWYNRNCKGGGMRSSSTPINESKPCWKVEGTYCFIASDKSELCSTCEMLKTCASSSDGK
;
A
#
# COMPACT_ATOMS: atom_id res chain seq x y z
N MET A 1 -22.88 10.22 0.77
CA MET A 1 -21.56 9.65 0.43
C MET A 1 -21.34 8.46 1.36
N LEU A 2 -20.97 7.30 0.83
CA LEU A 2 -20.72 6.11 1.65
C LEU A 2 -19.38 6.27 2.39
N ASP A 3 -19.32 5.84 3.64
CA ASP A 3 -18.06 5.77 4.39
C ASP A 3 -17.28 4.53 3.94
N GLU A 4 -16.22 4.74 3.17
CA GLU A 4 -15.38 3.68 2.58
C GLU A 4 -14.59 2.87 3.61
N GLU A 5 -14.53 3.32 4.87
CA GLU A 5 -13.91 2.60 5.99
C GLU A 5 -14.95 1.86 6.86
N LYS A 6 -16.25 2.01 6.56
CA LYS A 6 -17.31 1.27 7.25
C LYS A 6 -17.18 -0.22 6.93
N GLY A 7 -17.08 -1.05 7.97
CA GLY A 7 -17.06 -2.51 7.82
C GLY A 7 -18.42 -3.04 7.34
N LEU A 8 -18.46 -3.60 6.14
CA LEU A 8 -19.67 -4.10 5.48
C LEU A 8 -19.58 -5.59 5.12
N TYR A 9 -18.38 -6.11 4.87
CA TYR A 9 -18.19 -7.46 4.32
C TYR A 9 -17.70 -8.46 5.36
N SER A 10 -18.13 -9.72 5.24
CA SER A 10 -17.57 -10.84 5.99
C SER A 10 -16.28 -11.34 5.33
N ILE A 11 -15.47 -12.14 6.05
CA ILE A 11 -14.26 -12.75 5.48
C ILE A 11 -14.56 -13.67 4.30
N GLY A 12 -15.68 -14.39 4.31
CA GLY A 12 -16.08 -15.26 3.20
C GLY A 12 -16.42 -14.45 1.95
N THR A 13 -17.20 -13.38 2.12
CA THR A 13 -17.54 -12.47 1.03
C THR A 13 -16.29 -11.84 0.41
N VAL A 14 -15.35 -11.39 1.25
CA VAL A 14 -14.10 -10.80 0.77
C VAL A 14 -13.24 -11.82 0.05
N ALA A 15 -13.10 -13.03 0.60
CA ALA A 15 -12.37 -14.13 -0.02
C ALA A 15 -12.89 -14.43 -1.44
N GLU A 16 -14.20 -14.49 -1.63
CA GLU A 16 -14.83 -14.64 -2.96
C GLU A 16 -14.50 -13.45 -3.88
N LEU A 17 -14.68 -12.21 -3.40
CA LEU A 17 -14.47 -10.98 -4.19
C LEU A 17 -13.03 -10.77 -4.67
N ILE A 18 -12.04 -11.35 -4.00
CA ILE A 18 -10.63 -11.26 -4.40
C ILE A 18 -10.05 -12.59 -4.85
N GLU A 19 -10.89 -13.63 -4.96
CA GLU A 19 -10.52 -14.99 -5.35
C GLU A 19 -9.35 -15.54 -4.51
N GLU A 20 -9.49 -15.49 -3.19
CA GLU A 20 -8.47 -15.90 -2.24
C GLU A 20 -9.04 -16.80 -1.14
N HIS A 21 -8.23 -17.68 -0.54
CA HIS A 21 -8.74 -18.56 0.49
C HIS A 21 -8.95 -17.81 1.82
N PRO A 22 -10.07 -18.01 2.55
CA PRO A 22 -10.30 -17.33 3.83
C PRO A 22 -9.18 -17.51 4.86
N GLU A 23 -8.51 -18.68 4.86
CA GLU A 23 -7.37 -18.91 5.75
C GLU A 23 -6.17 -18.05 5.38
N THR A 24 -5.91 -17.81 4.09
CA THR A 24 -4.85 -16.89 3.66
C THR A 24 -5.10 -15.49 4.22
N LEU A 25 -6.34 -15.00 4.18
CA LEU A 25 -6.70 -13.71 4.77
C LEU A 25 -6.46 -13.66 6.28
N ARG A 26 -6.77 -14.75 6.99
CA ARG A 26 -6.47 -14.87 8.43
C ARG A 26 -4.96 -14.88 8.68
N VAL A 27 -4.15 -15.47 7.80
CA VAL A 27 -2.68 -15.38 7.90
C VAL A 27 -2.24 -13.94 7.72
N TRP A 28 -2.75 -13.22 6.72
CA TRP A 28 -2.40 -11.81 6.50
C TRP A 28 -2.77 -10.90 7.69
N GLU A 29 -3.96 -11.09 8.25
CA GLU A 29 -4.41 -10.41 9.49
C GLU A 29 -3.50 -10.73 10.68
N ARG A 30 -3.21 -12.01 10.95
CA ARG A 30 -2.37 -12.42 12.08
C ARG A 30 -0.96 -11.85 12.00
N ASN A 31 -0.46 -11.60 10.79
CA ASN A 31 0.85 -10.99 10.56
C ASN A 31 0.82 -9.44 10.55
N GLY A 32 -0.37 -8.85 10.70
CA GLY A 32 -0.57 -7.40 10.78
C GLY A 32 -0.47 -6.69 9.43
N LEU A 33 -0.73 -7.38 8.31
CA LEU A 33 -0.77 -6.75 6.99
C LEU A 33 -2.02 -5.86 6.83
N ILE A 34 -3.10 -6.22 7.52
CA ILE A 34 -4.37 -5.51 7.53
C ILE A 34 -5.07 -5.66 8.90
N HIS A 35 -5.85 -4.66 9.27
CA HIS A 35 -6.58 -4.61 10.54
C HIS A 35 -8.04 -4.24 10.29
N PRO A 36 -8.91 -5.20 9.91
CA PRO A 36 -10.32 -4.92 9.67
C PRO A 36 -11.01 -4.46 10.95
N ASN A 37 -12.04 -3.64 10.79
CA ASN A 37 -12.87 -3.20 11.91
C ASN A 37 -13.57 -4.41 12.56
N ARG A 38 -13.69 -4.38 13.89
CA ARG A 38 -14.47 -5.36 14.65
C ARG A 38 -15.74 -4.71 15.16
N ASP A 39 -16.89 -5.26 14.76
CA ASP A 39 -18.19 -4.89 15.31
C ASP A 39 -18.57 -5.94 16.37
N LYS A 40 -18.40 -5.56 17.64
CA LYS A 40 -18.46 -6.42 18.84
C LYS A 40 -17.48 -7.61 18.80
N TYR A 41 -17.78 -8.62 17.99
CA TYR A 41 -17.04 -9.88 17.91
C TYR A 41 -16.74 -10.33 16.48
N GLN A 42 -17.43 -9.77 15.48
CA GLN A 42 -17.24 -10.17 14.08
C GLN A 42 -16.34 -9.18 13.35
N ARG A 43 -15.35 -9.71 12.62
CA ARG A 43 -14.54 -8.92 11.70
C ARG A 43 -15.41 -8.49 10.53
N LYS A 44 -15.40 -7.20 10.22
CA LYS A 44 -16.07 -6.63 9.06
C LYS A 44 -15.06 -5.82 8.27
N TYR A 45 -14.91 -6.16 6.99
CA TYR A 45 -14.02 -5.46 6.07
C TYR A 45 -14.78 -4.34 5.39
N SER A 46 -14.08 -3.23 5.20
CA SER A 46 -14.55 -2.09 4.44
C SER A 46 -14.22 -2.19 2.96
N ASN A 47 -14.69 -1.24 2.16
CA ASN A 47 -14.28 -1.12 0.76
C ASN A 47 -12.77 -0.86 0.65
N ASN A 48 -12.21 0.01 1.51
CA ASN A 48 -10.77 0.24 1.51
C ASN A 48 -9.98 -1.00 1.95
N ASP A 49 -10.52 -1.83 2.84
CA ASP A 49 -9.89 -3.10 3.19
C ASP A 49 -9.84 -4.07 2.00
N LEU A 50 -10.91 -4.12 1.19
CA LEU A 50 -10.92 -4.91 -0.04
C LEU A 50 -9.80 -4.45 -1.00
N LEU A 51 -9.62 -3.15 -1.16
CA LEU A 51 -8.55 -2.57 -1.98
C LEU A 51 -7.15 -2.89 -1.43
N ARG A 52 -6.95 -2.73 -0.11
CA ARG A 52 -5.70 -3.12 0.57
C ARG A 52 -5.39 -4.61 0.37
N LEU A 53 -6.38 -5.48 0.47
CA LEU A 53 -6.22 -6.93 0.27
C LEU A 53 -5.85 -7.28 -1.18
N LYS A 54 -6.51 -6.65 -2.16
CA LYS A 54 -6.13 -6.79 -3.57
C LYS A 54 -4.68 -6.35 -3.80
N PHE A 55 -4.27 -5.25 -3.16
CA PHE A 55 -2.89 -4.77 -3.25
C PHE A 55 -1.88 -5.71 -2.58
N ILE A 56 -2.20 -6.28 -1.41
CA ILE A 56 -1.39 -7.32 -0.76
C ILE A 56 -1.24 -8.53 -1.71
N LYS A 57 -2.35 -9.01 -2.30
CA LYS A 57 -2.34 -10.13 -3.25
C LYS A 57 -1.43 -9.83 -4.45
N PHE A 58 -1.54 -8.64 -5.02
CA PHE A 58 -0.66 -8.17 -6.10
C PHE A 58 0.82 -8.19 -5.70
N LEU A 59 1.17 -7.65 -4.52
CA LEU A 59 2.55 -7.65 -4.03
C LEU A 59 3.09 -9.08 -3.81
N MET A 60 2.26 -10.01 -3.35
CA MET A 60 2.70 -11.39 -3.13
C MET A 60 2.82 -12.18 -4.43
N ASN A 61 1.82 -12.10 -5.30
CA ASN A 61 1.73 -12.95 -6.48
C ASN A 61 2.50 -12.38 -7.67
N GLU A 62 2.34 -11.09 -7.96
CA GLU A 62 2.96 -10.45 -9.13
C GLU A 62 4.36 -9.91 -8.83
N LYS A 63 4.62 -9.49 -7.58
CA LYS A 63 5.95 -8.99 -7.17
C LYS A 63 6.77 -10.01 -6.40
N GLY A 64 6.22 -11.21 -6.13
CA GLY A 64 6.93 -12.29 -5.46
C GLY A 64 7.34 -12.01 -4.02
N LEU A 65 6.68 -11.05 -3.36
CA LEU A 65 7.03 -10.68 -1.98
C LEU A 65 6.44 -11.67 -0.97
N ASN A 66 7.23 -12.03 0.03
CA ASN A 66 6.72 -12.73 1.21
C ASN A 66 6.04 -11.74 2.18
N ILE A 67 5.47 -12.27 3.27
CA ILE A 67 4.78 -11.47 4.31
C ILE A 67 5.66 -10.33 4.85
N ALA A 68 6.94 -10.59 5.11
CA ALA A 68 7.86 -9.57 5.62
C ALA A 68 8.11 -8.47 4.58
N GLY A 69 8.30 -8.86 3.31
CA GLY A 69 8.44 -7.93 2.18
C GLY A 69 7.20 -7.05 1.99
N VAL A 70 6.01 -7.65 2.01
CA VAL A 70 4.75 -6.88 1.94
C VAL A 70 4.64 -5.89 3.09
N LYS A 71 4.93 -6.33 4.32
CA LYS A 71 4.88 -5.47 5.51
C LYS A 71 5.84 -4.29 5.42
N GLN A 72 7.05 -4.53 4.91
CA GLN A 72 8.04 -3.47 4.68
C GLN A 72 7.52 -2.47 3.65
N ILE A 73 7.02 -2.94 2.50
CA ILE A 73 6.50 -2.07 1.44
C ILE A 73 5.31 -1.25 1.95
N THR A 74 4.31 -1.88 2.57
CA THR A 74 3.11 -1.17 3.05
C THR A 74 3.43 -0.16 4.15
N SER A 75 4.47 -0.38 4.95
CA SER A 75 4.94 0.62 5.94
C SER A 75 5.42 1.93 5.32
N MET A 76 5.88 1.89 4.07
CA MET A 76 6.31 3.07 3.32
C MET A 76 5.12 3.87 2.76
N TYR A 77 3.91 3.33 2.80
CA TYR A 77 2.70 4.06 2.42
C TYR A 77 2.11 4.74 3.66
N SER A 78 2.41 6.03 3.83
CA SER A 78 1.84 6.85 4.93
C SER A 78 0.31 6.79 4.97
N CYS A 79 -0.33 6.69 3.80
CA CYS A 79 -1.78 6.55 3.65
C CYS A 79 -2.32 5.15 3.96
N TRP A 80 -1.49 4.12 4.12
CA TRP A 80 -1.94 2.76 4.40
C TRP A 80 -2.83 2.71 5.65
N TYR A 81 -2.44 3.47 6.67
CA TYR A 81 -3.14 3.59 7.96
C TYR A 81 -3.98 4.86 8.11
N ASN A 82 -3.81 5.85 7.22
CA ASN A 82 -4.52 7.13 7.29
C ASN A 82 -5.73 7.17 6.34
N ARG A 83 -6.92 7.44 6.90
CA ARG A 83 -8.23 7.31 6.23
C ARG A 83 -8.50 8.38 5.16
N ASN A 84 -7.74 9.47 5.14
CA ASN A 84 -8.05 10.64 4.32
C ASN A 84 -7.36 10.68 2.94
N CYS A 85 -6.78 9.56 2.48
CA CYS A 85 -6.12 9.52 1.18
C CYS A 85 -7.13 9.55 0.03
N LYS A 86 -6.92 10.45 -0.94
CA LYS A 86 -7.78 10.61 -2.12
C LYS A 86 -7.45 9.66 -3.28
N GLY A 87 -6.37 8.88 -3.16
CA GLY A 87 -5.88 8.00 -4.23
C GLY A 87 -4.67 8.56 -4.97
N GLY A 88 -4.27 7.88 -6.04
CA GLY A 88 -3.08 8.18 -6.84
C GLY A 88 -3.37 8.87 -8.18
N GLY A 89 -2.30 9.26 -8.87
CA GLY A 89 -2.34 9.84 -10.22
C GLY A 89 -1.99 8.82 -11.30
N MET A 90 -2.57 8.99 -12.49
CA MET A 90 -2.22 8.21 -13.68
C MET A 90 -0.90 8.70 -14.31
N ARG A 91 -0.31 7.91 -15.22
CA ARG A 91 0.87 8.30 -16.01
C ARG A 91 0.64 9.56 -16.86
N SER A 92 -0.60 9.81 -17.26
CA SER A 92 -1.02 11.01 -18.00
C SER A 92 -1.38 12.19 -17.10
N SER A 93 -1.21 12.07 -15.78
CA SER A 93 -1.55 13.15 -14.85
C SER A 93 -0.61 14.34 -15.04
N SER A 94 -1.14 15.56 -14.91
CA SER A 94 -0.35 16.79 -14.93
C SER A 94 0.57 16.94 -13.72
N THR A 95 0.25 16.30 -12.60
CA THR A 95 1.08 16.29 -11.39
C THR A 95 2.10 15.17 -11.45
N PRO A 96 3.38 15.41 -11.08
CA PRO A 96 4.38 14.37 -11.01
C PRO A 96 3.97 13.19 -10.11
N ILE A 97 4.21 11.96 -10.58
CA ILE A 97 3.90 10.70 -9.88
C ILE A 97 5.15 9.84 -9.67
N ASN A 98 5.13 8.98 -8.65
CA ASN A 98 6.17 8.01 -8.41
C ASN A 98 5.78 6.66 -9.02
N GLU A 99 6.27 6.37 -10.22
CA GLU A 99 5.96 5.11 -10.94
C GLU A 99 6.45 3.85 -10.21
N SER A 100 7.43 3.98 -9.33
CA SER A 100 7.91 2.85 -8.51
C SER A 100 6.98 2.54 -7.34
N LYS A 101 6.02 3.41 -7.05
CA LYS A 101 5.10 3.31 -5.91
C LYS A 101 3.64 3.25 -6.40
N PRO A 102 3.14 2.08 -6.83
CA PRO A 102 1.76 1.92 -7.27
C PRO A 102 0.79 2.26 -6.13
N CYS A 103 -0.33 2.90 -6.45
CA CYS A 103 -1.34 3.26 -5.48
C CYS A 103 -2.18 2.03 -5.10
N TRP A 104 -2.35 1.78 -3.81
CA TRP A 104 -3.22 0.70 -3.33
C TRP A 104 -4.72 1.00 -3.46
N LYS A 105 -5.10 2.29 -3.62
CA LYS A 105 -6.50 2.73 -3.59
C LYS A 105 -7.15 2.78 -4.97
N VAL A 106 -6.38 3.09 -6.02
CA VAL A 106 -6.90 3.18 -7.39
C VAL A 106 -5.96 2.40 -8.30
N GLU A 107 -6.47 1.32 -8.87
CA GLU A 107 -5.71 0.45 -9.76
C GLU A 107 -5.17 1.20 -10.97
N GLY A 108 -3.96 0.85 -11.42
CA GLY A 108 -3.30 1.51 -12.54
C GLY A 108 -2.79 2.93 -12.25
N THR A 109 -2.97 3.44 -11.04
CA THR A 109 -2.43 4.74 -10.60
C THR A 109 -1.24 4.57 -9.68
N TYR A 110 -0.53 5.67 -9.44
CA TYR A 110 0.69 5.75 -8.67
C TYR A 110 0.56 6.81 -7.60
N CYS A 111 1.32 6.69 -6.51
CA CYS A 111 1.38 7.77 -5.53
C CYS A 111 1.85 9.06 -6.21
N PHE A 112 1.15 10.16 -5.92
CA PHE A 112 1.70 11.48 -6.23
C PHE A 112 3.06 11.61 -5.56
N ILE A 113 4.00 12.27 -6.23
CA ILE A 113 5.29 12.65 -5.64
C ILE A 113 4.97 13.57 -4.46
N ALA A 114 5.04 13.02 -3.25
CA ALA A 114 4.82 13.77 -2.01
C ALA A 114 5.60 13.10 -0.87
N SER A 115 6.81 13.62 -0.63
CA SER A 115 7.52 13.70 0.66
C SER A 115 7.84 12.42 1.43
N ASP A 116 8.10 11.31 0.74
CA ASP A 116 8.81 10.19 1.36
C ASP A 116 10.29 10.58 1.57
N LYS A 117 10.86 10.28 2.75
CA LYS A 117 12.24 10.67 3.14
C LYS A 117 13.34 10.32 2.12
N SER A 118 13.08 9.44 1.15
CA SER A 118 13.97 9.20 0.01
C SER A 118 14.20 10.43 -0.88
N GLU A 119 13.25 11.38 -0.94
CA GLU A 119 13.39 12.68 -1.60
C GLU A 119 14.33 13.64 -0.85
N LEU A 120 14.67 13.33 0.41
CA LEU A 120 15.76 14.04 1.09
C LEU A 120 17.11 13.67 0.49
N CYS A 121 17.26 12.50 -0.15
CA CYS A 121 18.56 12.09 -0.69
C CYS A 121 18.96 12.92 -1.91
N SER A 122 18.02 13.19 -2.82
CA SER A 122 18.26 14.05 -4.00
C SER A 122 18.57 15.52 -3.63
N THR A 123 18.18 15.94 -2.42
CA THR A 123 18.50 17.27 -1.86
C THR A 123 19.56 17.23 -0.75
N CYS A 124 20.08 16.05 -0.40
CA CYS A 124 21.00 15.82 0.70
C CYS A 124 22.39 16.40 0.39
N GLU A 125 22.88 17.32 1.22
CA GLU A 125 24.24 17.85 1.11
C GLU A 125 25.32 16.76 1.18
N MET A 126 25.06 15.68 1.93
CA MET A 126 25.97 14.52 1.99
C MET A 126 25.99 13.71 0.69
N LEU A 127 24.88 13.60 -0.06
CA LEU A 127 24.89 12.94 -1.37
C LEU A 127 25.71 13.77 -2.39
N LYS A 128 25.57 15.10 -2.34
CA LYS A 128 26.34 16.03 -3.20
C LYS A 128 27.85 15.96 -2.96
N THR A 129 28.27 15.65 -1.73
CA THR A 129 29.69 15.53 -1.34
C THR A 129 30.25 14.11 -1.47
N CYS A 130 29.41 13.07 -1.45
CA CYS A 130 29.85 11.69 -1.71
C CYS A 130 30.08 11.39 -3.21
N ALA A 131 29.44 12.10 -4.13
CA ALA A 131 29.63 11.88 -5.58
C ALA A 131 30.99 12.37 -6.12
N SER A 132 31.75 13.14 -5.33
CA SER A 132 33.04 13.71 -5.74
C SER A 132 34.27 12.93 -5.27
N SER A 133 34.11 11.73 -4.69
CA SER A 133 35.23 10.94 -4.13
C SER A 133 35.48 9.58 -4.76
N SER A 134 34.91 9.30 -5.94
CA SER A 134 35.24 8.08 -6.68
C SER A 134 35.36 8.35 -8.19
N ASP A 135 36.32 9.18 -8.56
CA ASP A 135 37.01 9.11 -9.86
C ASP A 135 38.29 9.96 -9.80
N GLY A 136 39.45 9.32 -9.62
CA GLY A 136 40.74 9.99 -9.84
C GLY A 136 41.93 9.44 -9.04
N LYS A 137 42.48 8.32 -9.51
CA LYS A 137 43.76 7.65 -9.16
C LYS A 137 43.81 6.80 -7.90
#